data_AF-A0ABD6CS79-F1
#
_entry.id   AF-A0ABD6CS79-F1
#
_cell.length_a   1.000
_cell.length_b   1.000
_cell.length_c   1.000
_cell.angle_alpha   90.00
_cell.angle_beta   90.00
_cell.angle_gamma   90.00
#
_symmetry.space_group_name_H-M   'P 1'
#
loop_
_entity.id
_entity.type
_entity.pdbx_description
1 polymer ?
#
loop_
_entity_poly.entity_id
_entity_poly.type
_entity_poly.pdbx_seq_one_letter_code
_entity_poly.pdbx_strand_id
1 'polypeptide(L)'
;MPVDTDSEEWKHAGRYDPITVEINSLLSNNEDQAFSIKEIEEHLLEDHQHLFPNRLVGDDALEGAKAARQSIIANILEYRYWRSEVAFKYISGDRDSDAGLYFTWDGPGLNPIAELDEVSDPNPDSPFGTLSSRFRQIESDLDEEVSELEERLYHMEYRLREELDTY
;
A
#
# COMPACT_ATOMS: atom_id res chain seq x y z
N MET A 1 -18.76 21.59 -12.13
CA MET A 1 -17.62 22.51 -12.18
C MET A 1 -16.39 21.73 -11.74
N PRO A 2 -15.23 21.93 -12.36
CA PRO A 2 -13.98 21.31 -11.89
C PRO A 2 -13.64 21.84 -10.48
N VAL A 3 -13.01 21.00 -9.67
CA VAL A 3 -12.47 21.38 -8.36
C VAL A 3 -11.03 21.86 -8.56
N ASP A 4 -10.68 22.96 -7.92
CA ASP A 4 -9.32 23.49 -7.91
C ASP A 4 -8.41 22.57 -7.06
N THR A 5 -7.32 22.06 -7.64
CA THR A 5 -6.40 21.14 -6.95
C THR A 5 -5.60 21.82 -5.84
N ASP A 6 -5.55 23.16 -5.81
CA ASP A 6 -4.91 23.91 -4.73
C ASP A 6 -5.90 24.29 -3.61
N SER A 7 -7.19 23.96 -3.76
CA SER A 7 -8.23 24.22 -2.76
C SER A 7 -8.03 23.41 -1.47
N GLU A 8 -8.52 23.97 -0.36
CA GLU A 8 -8.55 23.26 0.91
C GLU A 8 -9.49 22.04 0.86
N GLU A 9 -10.56 22.09 0.03
CA GLU A 9 -11.43 20.93 -0.19
C GLU A 9 -10.67 19.77 -0.85
N TRP A 10 -9.79 20.04 -1.81
CA TRP A 10 -8.97 19.00 -2.46
C TRP A 10 -7.84 18.51 -1.54
N LYS A 11 -7.14 19.40 -0.84
CA LYS A 11 -6.04 19.03 0.06
C LYS A 11 -6.50 18.17 1.25
N HIS A 12 -7.73 18.39 1.72
CA HIS A 12 -8.34 17.60 2.77
C HIS A 12 -9.19 16.43 2.25
N ALA A 13 -9.27 16.25 0.94
CA ALA A 13 -9.93 15.07 0.38
C ALA A 13 -9.12 13.82 0.73
N GLY A 14 -9.79 12.83 1.33
CA GLY A 14 -9.15 11.55 1.62
C GLY A 14 -8.79 10.83 0.33
N ARG A 15 -7.53 10.38 0.22
CA ARG A 15 -7.12 9.40 -0.79
C ARG A 15 -7.54 8.01 -0.32
N TYR A 16 -8.85 7.79 -0.31
CA TYR A 16 -9.47 6.54 0.11
C TYR A 16 -9.92 5.79 -1.14
N ASP A 17 -9.42 4.58 -1.33
CA ASP A 17 -9.96 3.64 -2.31
C ASP A 17 -10.87 2.66 -1.55
N PRO A 18 -12.14 3.03 -1.33
CA PRO A 18 -13.05 2.23 -0.53
C PRO A 18 -13.31 0.86 -1.16
N ILE A 19 -13.34 0.77 -2.48
CA ILE A 19 -13.62 -0.50 -3.17
C ILE A 19 -12.49 -1.49 -2.90
N THR A 20 -11.24 -1.03 -2.99
CA THR A 20 -10.08 -1.87 -2.67
C THR A 20 -10.08 -2.33 -1.21
N VAL A 21 -10.48 -1.46 -0.27
CA VAL A 21 -10.57 -1.81 1.15
C VAL A 21 -11.62 -2.89 1.40
N GLU A 22 -12.81 -2.74 0.83
CA GLU A 22 -13.88 -3.73 1.03
C GLU A 22 -13.59 -5.07 0.34
N ILE A 23 -13.00 -5.05 -0.87
CA ILE A 23 -12.51 -6.28 -1.50
C ILE A 23 -11.46 -6.96 -0.62
N ASN A 24 -10.57 -6.17 0.01
CA ASN A 24 -9.57 -6.73 0.91
C ASN A 24 -10.21 -7.38 2.14
N SER A 25 -11.13 -6.67 2.80
CA SER A 25 -11.90 -7.19 3.93
C SER A 25 -12.63 -8.48 3.57
N LEU A 26 -13.30 -8.53 2.43
CA LEU A 26 -14.01 -9.72 1.94
C LEU A 26 -13.07 -10.92 1.80
N LEU A 27 -11.95 -10.75 1.10
CA LEU A 27 -11.02 -11.85 0.83
C LEU A 27 -10.25 -12.28 2.08
N SER A 28 -9.79 -11.34 2.91
CA SER A 28 -9.02 -11.65 4.12
C SER A 28 -9.88 -12.27 5.22
N ASN A 29 -11.18 -11.94 5.29
CA ASN A 29 -12.09 -12.56 6.26
C ASN A 29 -12.56 -13.96 5.82
N ASN A 30 -12.29 -14.34 4.57
CA ASN A 30 -12.73 -15.60 3.98
C ASN A 30 -11.56 -16.29 3.24
N GLU A 31 -10.40 -16.43 3.91
CA GLU A 31 -9.18 -17.02 3.33
C GLU A 31 -9.40 -18.47 2.83
N ASP A 32 -10.37 -19.18 3.40
CA ASP A 32 -10.72 -20.56 3.04
C ASP A 32 -11.59 -20.66 1.77
N GLN A 33 -12.03 -19.52 1.22
CA GLN A 33 -12.96 -19.43 0.11
C GLN A 33 -12.35 -18.64 -1.06
N ALA A 34 -12.90 -18.87 -2.25
CA ALA A 34 -12.56 -18.11 -3.43
C ALA A 34 -13.84 -17.58 -4.06
N PHE A 35 -13.80 -16.36 -4.57
CA PHE A 35 -14.96 -15.65 -5.08
C PHE A 35 -14.75 -15.26 -6.54
N SER A 36 -15.79 -15.41 -7.34
CA SER A 36 -15.86 -14.86 -8.69
C SER A 36 -16.07 -13.35 -8.64
N ILE A 37 -15.73 -12.66 -9.73
CA ILE A 37 -15.95 -11.20 -9.87
C ILE A 37 -17.43 -10.84 -9.64
N LYS A 38 -18.34 -11.72 -10.06
CA LYS A 38 -19.79 -11.54 -9.89
C LYS A 38 -20.18 -11.60 -8.41
N GLU A 39 -19.68 -12.58 -7.66
CA GLU A 39 -19.97 -12.70 -6.23
C GLU A 39 -19.40 -11.51 -5.44
N ILE A 40 -18.20 -11.05 -5.81
CA ILE A 40 -17.60 -9.84 -5.22
C ILE A 40 -18.46 -8.60 -5.53
N GLU A 41 -18.94 -8.46 -6.76
CA GLU A 41 -19.85 -7.36 -7.15
C GLU A 41 -21.16 -7.39 -6.34
N GLU A 42 -21.78 -8.57 -6.24
CA GLU A 42 -23.03 -8.76 -5.52
C GLU A 42 -22.86 -8.40 -4.04
N HIS A 43 -21.77 -8.87 -3.40
CA HIS A 43 -21.46 -8.52 -2.01
C HIS A 43 -21.27 -7.01 -1.80
N LEU A 44 -20.49 -6.37 -2.68
CA LEU A 44 -20.27 -4.92 -2.61
C LEU A 44 -21.53 -4.10 -2.87
N LEU A 45 -22.47 -4.59 -3.68
CA LEU A 45 -23.75 -3.92 -3.93
C LEU A 45 -24.70 -4.04 -2.74
N GLU A 46 -24.73 -5.20 -2.09
CA GLU A 46 -25.59 -5.46 -0.93
C GLU A 46 -25.16 -4.59 0.27
N ASP A 47 -23.87 -4.54 0.57
CA ASP A 47 -23.36 -3.89 1.77
C ASP A 47 -22.87 -2.45 1.53
N HIS A 48 -22.44 -2.13 0.30
CA HIS A 48 -21.68 -0.90 0.00
C HIS A 48 -22.04 -0.24 -1.34
N GLN A 49 -23.32 -0.19 -1.71
CA GLN A 49 -23.79 0.36 -3.00
C GLN A 49 -23.23 1.74 -3.37
N HIS A 50 -23.01 2.60 -2.38
CA HIS A 50 -22.51 3.98 -2.54
C HIS A 50 -21.07 4.07 -3.07
N LEU A 51 -20.32 2.97 -3.08
CA LEU A 51 -18.94 2.94 -3.56
C LEU A 51 -18.81 3.02 -5.08
N PHE A 52 -19.86 2.62 -5.81
CA PHE A 52 -19.87 2.71 -7.26
C PHE A 52 -20.38 4.09 -7.71
N PRO A 53 -19.71 4.75 -8.68
CA PRO A 53 -20.17 6.05 -9.14
C PRO A 53 -21.55 5.97 -9.78
N ASN A 54 -22.52 6.72 -9.24
CA ASN A 54 -23.92 6.75 -9.70
C ASN A 54 -24.08 6.99 -11.22
N ARG A 55 -23.13 7.69 -11.86
CA ARG A 55 -23.17 8.01 -13.30
C ARG A 55 -22.56 6.96 -14.21
N LEU A 56 -21.74 6.04 -13.69
CA LEU A 56 -21.29 4.87 -14.46
C LEU A 56 -22.41 3.85 -14.64
N VAL A 57 -23.50 3.99 -13.87
CA VAL A 57 -24.66 3.11 -13.88
C VAL A 57 -25.65 3.47 -15.00
N GLY A 58 -25.73 4.74 -15.41
CA GLY A 58 -26.71 5.19 -16.41
C GLY A 58 -28.17 4.97 -15.98
N ASP A 59 -29.10 5.79 -16.46
CA ASP A 59 -30.50 5.64 -16.05
C ASP A 59 -31.22 4.45 -16.73
N ASP A 60 -30.68 3.90 -17.83
CA ASP A 60 -31.40 2.97 -18.72
C ASP A 60 -30.66 1.67 -19.10
N ALA A 61 -29.43 1.41 -18.63
CA ALA A 61 -28.66 0.22 -19.02
C ALA A 61 -28.12 -0.56 -17.82
N LEU A 62 -29.00 -1.28 -17.13
CA LEU A 62 -28.71 -2.13 -15.97
C LEU A 62 -27.53 -3.11 -16.24
N GLU A 63 -27.46 -3.66 -17.45
CA GLU A 63 -26.35 -4.53 -17.91
C GLU A 63 -25.05 -3.75 -18.17
N GLY A 64 -25.13 -2.52 -18.71
CA GLY A 64 -23.96 -1.67 -18.93
C GLY A 64 -23.33 -1.23 -17.60
N ALA A 65 -24.16 -0.92 -16.62
CA ALA A 65 -23.75 -0.63 -15.25
C ALA A 65 -23.04 -1.82 -14.61
N LYS A 66 -23.61 -3.01 -14.77
CA LYS A 66 -23.06 -4.26 -14.25
C LYS A 66 -21.68 -4.55 -14.84
N ALA A 67 -21.56 -4.49 -16.16
CA ALA A 67 -20.28 -4.67 -16.85
C ALA A 67 -19.23 -3.65 -16.39
N ALA A 68 -19.62 -2.38 -16.19
CA ALA A 68 -18.72 -1.36 -15.69
C ALA A 68 -18.22 -1.65 -14.27
N ARG A 69 -19.11 -2.05 -13.34
CA ARG A 69 -18.73 -2.43 -11.97
C ARG A 69 -17.79 -3.64 -11.96
N GLN A 70 -18.13 -4.68 -12.72
CA GLN A 70 -17.29 -5.87 -12.82
C GLN A 70 -15.94 -5.57 -13.45
N SER A 71 -15.86 -4.64 -14.40
CA SER A 71 -14.59 -4.18 -14.96
C SER A 71 -13.72 -3.43 -13.95
N ILE A 72 -14.32 -2.60 -13.08
CA ILE A 72 -13.59 -1.94 -11.99
C ILE A 72 -13.00 -2.97 -11.04
N ILE A 73 -13.81 -3.94 -10.60
CA ILE A 73 -13.38 -5.02 -9.71
C ILE A 73 -12.26 -5.84 -10.37
N ALA A 74 -12.41 -6.21 -11.64
CA ALA A 74 -11.39 -6.96 -12.39
C ALA A 74 -10.05 -6.23 -12.45
N ASN A 75 -10.04 -4.93 -12.74
CA ASN A 75 -8.82 -4.12 -12.79
C ASN A 75 -8.14 -4.05 -11.41
N ILE A 76 -8.91 -3.91 -10.34
CA ILE A 76 -8.37 -3.92 -8.97
C ILE A 76 -7.73 -5.28 -8.66
N LEU A 77 -8.43 -6.38 -8.94
CA LEU A 77 -7.91 -7.73 -8.69
C LEU A 77 -6.67 -8.04 -9.53
N GLU A 78 -6.61 -7.59 -10.79
CA GLU A 78 -5.42 -7.72 -11.63
C GLU A 78 -4.23 -6.98 -11.02
N TYR A 79 -4.40 -5.72 -10.63
CA TYR A 79 -3.36 -4.94 -9.98
C TYR A 79 -2.84 -5.62 -8.70
N ARG A 80 -3.76 -6.18 -7.90
CA ARG A 80 -3.44 -6.87 -6.65
C ARG A 80 -2.77 -8.22 -6.88
N TYR A 81 -3.15 -8.94 -7.91
CA TYR A 81 -2.47 -10.16 -8.35
C TYR A 81 -1.00 -9.87 -8.68
N TRP A 82 -0.73 -8.78 -9.42
CA TRP A 82 0.65 -8.36 -9.71
C TRP A 82 1.47 -8.02 -8.46
N ARG A 83 0.81 -7.65 -7.37
CA ARG A 83 1.43 -7.39 -6.07
C ARG A 83 1.42 -8.61 -5.16
N SER A 84 1.07 -9.80 -5.65
CA SER A 84 0.97 -11.02 -4.84
C SER A 84 0.06 -10.89 -3.62
N GLU A 85 -0.95 -10.02 -3.69
CA GLU A 85 -1.95 -9.85 -2.63
C GLU A 85 -3.14 -10.83 -2.80
N VAL A 86 -3.38 -11.24 -4.04
CA VAL A 86 -4.52 -12.06 -4.44
C VAL A 86 -4.04 -13.13 -5.42
N ALA A 87 -4.52 -14.36 -5.25
CA ALA A 87 -4.33 -15.46 -6.19
C ALA A 87 -5.63 -15.73 -6.96
N PHE A 88 -5.52 -16.23 -8.19
CA PHE A 88 -6.69 -16.66 -8.95
C PHE A 88 -6.51 -18.05 -9.56
N LYS A 89 -7.63 -18.75 -9.74
CA LYS A 89 -7.71 -20.04 -10.44
C LYS A 89 -8.94 -20.07 -11.33
N TYR A 90 -8.82 -20.75 -12.47
CA TYR A 90 -9.98 -21.06 -13.32
C TYR A 90 -10.63 -22.36 -12.84
N ILE A 91 -11.93 -22.31 -12.56
CA ILE A 91 -12.76 -23.47 -12.24
C ILE A 91 -13.64 -23.76 -13.46
N SER A 92 -13.60 -24.99 -13.94
CA SER A 92 -14.35 -25.43 -15.14
C SER A 92 -15.86 -25.58 -14.93
N GLY A 93 -16.36 -25.18 -13.76
CA GLY A 93 -17.76 -25.32 -13.33
C GLY A 93 -18.10 -26.75 -12.90
N ASP A 94 -18.91 -26.88 -11.86
CA ASP A 94 -19.57 -28.12 -11.44
C ASP A 94 -20.92 -27.77 -10.79
N ARG A 95 -21.59 -28.70 -10.10
CA ARG A 95 -22.90 -28.49 -9.47
C ARG A 95 -22.98 -27.29 -8.53
N ASP A 96 -21.89 -26.98 -7.83
CA ASP A 96 -21.86 -25.96 -6.77
C ASP A 96 -21.07 -24.70 -7.16
N SER A 97 -20.53 -24.62 -8.37
CA SER A 97 -19.75 -23.46 -8.82
C SER A 97 -19.94 -23.17 -10.30
N ASP A 98 -20.14 -21.89 -10.62
CA ASP A 98 -20.16 -21.42 -12.00
C ASP A 98 -18.76 -21.56 -12.61
N ALA A 99 -18.69 -21.88 -13.91
CA ALA A 99 -17.41 -21.88 -14.61
C ALA A 99 -16.85 -20.46 -14.71
N GLY A 100 -15.60 -20.24 -14.29
CA GLY A 100 -15.02 -18.90 -14.27
C GLY A 100 -13.71 -18.77 -13.51
N LEU A 101 -13.23 -17.54 -13.43
CA LEU A 101 -12.08 -17.16 -12.61
C LEU A 101 -12.55 -16.84 -11.18
N TYR A 102 -11.89 -17.48 -10.22
CA TYR A 102 -12.12 -17.27 -8.79
C TYR A 102 -10.85 -16.72 -8.15
N PHE A 103 -11.04 -15.78 -7.23
CA PHE A 103 -9.99 -15.03 -6.56
C PHE A 103 -10.03 -15.29 -5.06
N THR A 104 -8.85 -15.41 -4.45
CA THR A 104 -8.70 -15.60 -3.01
C THR A 104 -7.52 -14.79 -2.48
N TRP A 105 -7.49 -14.56 -1.18
CA TRP A 105 -6.40 -13.87 -0.50
C TRP A 105 -5.11 -14.71 -0.58
N ASP A 106 -3.99 -14.07 -0.94
CA ASP A 106 -2.67 -14.72 -1.04
C ASP A 106 -1.64 -14.12 -0.06
N GLY A 107 -2.06 -13.13 0.74
CA GLY A 107 -1.25 -12.50 1.77
C GLY A 107 -1.13 -10.98 1.61
N PRO A 108 -0.36 -10.30 2.48
CA PRO A 108 -0.26 -8.84 2.52
C PRO A 108 0.37 -8.18 1.27
N GLY A 109 0.75 -9.00 0.29
CA GLY A 109 1.39 -8.57 -0.94
C GLY A 109 2.87 -8.28 -0.80
N LEU A 110 3.53 -8.31 -1.95
CA LEU A 110 4.82 -7.70 -2.17
C LEU A 110 4.57 -6.32 -2.77
N ASN A 111 5.02 -5.27 -2.08
CA ASN A 111 5.35 -4.06 -2.80
C ASN A 111 6.51 -4.43 -3.72
N PRO A 112 6.38 -4.38 -5.06
CA PRO A 112 7.55 -4.41 -5.90
C PRO A 112 8.33 -3.14 -5.59
N ILE A 113 9.19 -3.22 -4.57
CA ILE A 113 10.41 -2.43 -4.56
C ILE A 113 11.03 -2.90 -5.86
N ALA A 114 11.05 -2.04 -6.88
CA ALA A 114 11.92 -2.30 -8.02
C ALA A 114 13.24 -2.75 -7.39
N GLU A 115 13.72 -3.96 -7.71
CA GLU A 115 15.11 -4.26 -7.45
C GLU A 115 15.83 -3.08 -8.08
N LEU A 116 16.30 -2.16 -7.23
CA LEU A 116 17.17 -1.09 -7.65
C LEU A 116 18.35 -1.90 -8.12
N ASP A 117 18.45 -2.12 -9.44
CA ASP A 117 19.66 -2.59 -10.09
C ASP A 117 20.77 -1.91 -9.30
N GLU A 118 21.65 -2.69 -8.65
CA GLU A 118 22.75 -2.12 -7.89
C GLU A 118 23.44 -1.15 -8.84
N VAL A 119 23.14 0.14 -8.69
CA VAL A 119 23.63 1.15 -9.60
C VAL A 119 25.10 1.15 -9.33
N SER A 120 25.83 0.46 -10.20
CA SER A 120 27.26 0.17 -10.08
C SER A 120 28.08 1.43 -10.33
N ASP A 121 27.45 2.60 -10.29
CA ASP A 121 28.09 3.90 -10.46
C ASP A 121 28.83 4.22 -9.15
N PRO A 122 30.17 4.19 -9.17
CA PRO A 122 31.00 4.36 -7.98
C PRO A 122 31.06 5.82 -7.50
N ASN A 123 30.26 6.72 -8.08
CA ASN A 123 30.28 8.14 -7.77
C ASN A 123 29.48 8.44 -6.47
N PRO A 124 30.15 8.82 -5.36
CA PRO A 124 29.50 9.11 -4.09
C PRO A 124 28.63 10.38 -4.12
N ASP A 125 28.83 11.27 -5.10
CA ASP A 125 28.08 12.52 -5.24
C ASP A 125 26.87 12.41 -6.17
N SER A 126 26.54 11.19 -6.65
CA SER A 126 25.35 10.98 -7.46
C SER A 126 24.08 11.06 -6.61
N PRO A 127 23.05 11.82 -7.01
CA PRO A 127 21.74 11.83 -6.33
C PRO A 127 21.03 10.46 -6.41
N PHE A 128 21.58 9.51 -7.17
CA PHE A 128 21.12 8.13 -7.31
C PHE A 128 22.05 7.09 -6.63
N GLY A 129 22.92 7.51 -5.71
CA GLY A 129 23.81 6.61 -4.96
C GLY A 129 23.06 5.48 -4.24
N THR A 130 23.69 4.30 -4.18
CA THR A 130 23.12 3.09 -3.59
C THR A 130 22.54 3.33 -2.18
N LEU A 131 21.37 2.76 -1.87
CA LEU A 131 20.77 2.84 -0.52
C LEU A 131 21.77 2.46 0.58
N SER A 132 22.66 1.51 0.30
CA SER A 132 23.75 1.11 1.19
C SER A 132 24.78 2.21 1.48
N SER A 133 25.10 3.09 0.52
CA SER A 133 26.02 4.20 0.77
C SER A 133 25.35 5.28 1.63
N ARG A 134 24.05 5.54 1.41
CA ARG A 134 23.26 6.44 2.26
C ARG A 134 23.09 5.90 3.67
N PHE A 135 22.86 4.59 3.83
CA PHE A 135 22.80 3.94 5.15
C PHE A 135 24.15 4.04 5.88
N ARG A 136 25.27 3.74 5.21
CA ARG A 136 26.61 3.91 5.83
C ARG A 136 26.91 5.35 6.21
N GLN A 137 26.45 6.32 5.42
CA GLN A 137 26.65 7.73 5.73
C GLN A 137 25.83 8.13 6.95
N ILE A 138 24.57 7.68 7.06
CA ILE A 138 23.76 7.86 8.26
C ILE A 138 24.40 7.18 9.49
N GLU A 139 24.95 5.97 9.35
CA GLU A 139 25.68 5.30 10.44
C GLU A 139 26.90 6.10 10.88
N SER A 140 27.68 6.63 9.92
CA SER A 140 28.86 7.45 10.20
C SER A 140 28.50 8.76 10.90
N ASP A 141 27.45 9.44 10.44
CA ASP A 141 26.97 10.69 11.04
C ASP A 141 26.49 10.44 12.48
N LEU A 142 25.83 9.29 12.71
CA LEU A 142 25.33 8.89 14.03
C LEU A 142 26.48 8.54 15.00
N ASP A 143 27.55 7.89 14.52
CA ASP A 143 28.75 7.61 15.32
C ASP A 143 29.49 8.90 15.72
N GLU A 144 29.53 9.90 14.83
CA GLU A 144 30.13 11.21 15.13
C GLU A 144 29.32 11.98 16.18
N GLU A 145 27.98 12.01 16.06
CA GLU A 145 27.09 12.62 17.04
C GLU A 145 27.19 11.94 18.42
N VAL A 146 27.27 10.60 18.45
CA VAL A 146 27.45 9.83 19.70
C VAL A 146 28.79 10.16 20.35
N SER A 147 29.86 10.26 19.56
CA SER A 147 31.19 10.61 20.07
C SER A 147 31.22 12.02 20.68
N GLU A 148 30.56 13.00 20.05
CA GLU A 148 30.44 14.36 20.59
C GLU A 148 29.64 14.38 21.90
N LEU A 149 28.56 13.61 21.98
CA LEU A 149 27.75 13.46 23.19
C LEU A 149 28.52 12.83 24.34
N GLU A 150 29.32 11.79 24.07
CA GLU A 150 30.18 11.15 25.06
C GLU A 150 31.26 12.11 25.59
N GLU A 151 31.88 12.89 24.73
CA GLU A 151 32.86 13.91 25.14
C GLU A 151 32.22 15.00 26.00
N ARG A 152 31.02 15.46 25.65
CA ARG A 152 30.26 16.41 26.49
C ARG A 152 29.89 15.83 27.84
N LEU A 153 29.46 14.58 27.90
CA LEU A 153 29.16 13.88 29.14
C LEU A 153 30.39 13.76 30.02
N TYR A 154 31.53 13.38 29.44
CA TYR A 154 32.80 13.30 30.14
C TYR A 154 33.22 14.66 30.73
N HIS A 155 33.08 15.74 29.96
CA HIS A 155 33.40 17.09 30.43
C HIS A 155 32.46 17.55 31.56
N MET A 156 31.18 17.22 31.50
CA MET A 156 30.23 17.51 32.58
C MET A 156 30.52 16.69 33.84
N GLU A 157 30.87 15.41 33.71
CA GLU A 157 31.23 14.55 34.83
C GLU A 157 32.51 15.04 35.52
N TYR A 158 33.52 15.43 34.74
CA TYR A 158 34.76 16.01 35.26
C TYR A 158 34.48 17.27 36.07
N ARG A 159 33.67 18.20 35.53
CA ARG A 159 33.31 19.45 36.22
C ARG A 159 32.50 19.20 37.50
N LEU A 160 31.57 18.25 37.46
CA LEU A 160 30.80 17.85 38.65
C LEU A 160 31.69 17.25 39.75
N ARG A 161 32.68 16.42 39.38
CA ARG A 161 33.66 15.89 40.34
C ARG A 161 34.53 16.99 40.93
N GLU A 162 34.97 17.95 40.11
CA GLU A 162 35.74 19.11 40.58
C GLU A 162 34.92 19.96 41.56
N GLU A 163 33.64 20.21 41.28
CA GLU A 163 32.74 20.93 42.20
C GLU A 163 32.46 20.15 43.50
N LEU A 164 32.39 18.82 43.46
CA LEU A 164 32.17 17.97 44.64
C LEU A 164 33.41 17.78 45.51
N ASP A 165 34.62 17.73 44.93
CA ASP A 165 35.90 17.65 45.67
C ASP A 165 36.32 19.00 46.29
N THR A 166 35.62 20.10 45.95
CA THR A 166 35.87 21.44 46.49
C THR A 166 35.00 21.78 47.72
N TYR A 167 34.16 20.84 48.20
CA TYR A 167 33.34 20.94 49.43
C TYR A 167 33.80 19.94 50.51
#